data_AF-A0A0C1JLU5-F1
#
_entry.id   AF-A0A0C1JLU5-F1
#
_cell.length_a   1.000
_cell.length_b   1.000
_cell.length_c   1.000
_cell.angle_alpha   90.00
_cell.angle_beta   90.00
_cell.angle_gamma   90.00
#
_symmetry.space_group_name_H-M   'P 1'
#
loop_
_entity.id
_entity.type
_entity.pdbx_description
1 polymer ?
#
loop_
_entity_poly.entity_id
_entity_poly.type
_entity_poly.pdbx_seq_one_letter_code
_entity_poly.pdbx_strand_id
1 'polypeptide(L)'
;MKYLFILFTTLSLSLAAEESVIDFFEKRLSLQPPTEQEELAVVQAIQIFLERIQQRNINDAYFLSTSKEFQKASSFNYFRLFTQDLYGKVLTTQLTRNNVSFTNVVKDQATYQILLKGSPAHQKFYLEFDLANQEGDWKIMHIKIYESYSSNSSQQS
;
A
#
# COMPACT_ATOMS: atom_id res chain seq x y z
N MET A 1 -42.11 -54.88 -6.58
CA MET A 1 -40.78 -54.26 -6.36
C MET A 1 -40.90 -52.78 -6.65
N LYS A 2 -40.34 -51.95 -5.76
CA LYS A 2 -40.53 -50.50 -5.64
C LYS A 2 -39.81 -49.72 -6.75
N TYR A 3 -40.49 -48.73 -7.32
CA TYR A 3 -39.91 -47.66 -8.12
C TYR A 3 -39.11 -46.72 -7.20
N LEU A 4 -37.83 -46.49 -7.51
CA LEU A 4 -37.03 -45.44 -6.88
C LEU A 4 -36.93 -44.27 -7.88
N PHE A 5 -37.79 -43.28 -7.70
CA PHE A 5 -37.67 -41.96 -8.32
C PHE A 5 -36.50 -41.23 -7.66
N ILE A 6 -35.42 -41.00 -8.39
CA ILE A 6 -34.39 -40.04 -7.98
C ILE A 6 -34.79 -38.70 -8.57
N LEU A 7 -35.43 -37.86 -7.74
CA LEU A 7 -35.58 -36.43 -8.01
C LEU A 7 -34.18 -35.79 -7.93
N PHE A 8 -33.63 -35.39 -9.08
CA PHE A 8 -32.59 -34.36 -9.09
C PHE A 8 -33.29 -33.02 -8.85
N THR A 9 -33.33 -32.59 -7.60
CA THR A 9 -33.61 -31.20 -7.26
C THR A 9 -32.51 -30.34 -7.88
N THR A 10 -32.83 -29.62 -8.95
CA THR A 10 -32.02 -28.52 -9.44
C THR A 10 -31.93 -27.49 -8.33
N LEU A 11 -30.80 -27.47 -7.63
CA LEU A 11 -30.44 -26.40 -6.72
C LEU A 11 -30.29 -25.15 -7.60
N SER A 12 -31.31 -24.29 -7.58
CA SER A 12 -31.27 -22.97 -8.18
C SER A 12 -30.24 -22.14 -7.45
N LEU A 13 -28.98 -22.24 -7.89
CA LEU A 13 -27.92 -21.33 -7.52
C LEU A 13 -28.34 -19.95 -8.02
N SER A 14 -28.65 -19.09 -7.07
CA SER A 14 -28.87 -17.66 -7.24
C SER A 14 -27.82 -17.07 -8.17
N LEU A 15 -28.29 -16.61 -9.33
CA LEU A 15 -27.59 -15.92 -10.40
C LEU A 15 -27.09 -14.54 -9.91
N ALA A 16 -26.06 -14.52 -9.08
CA ALA A 16 -25.25 -13.34 -8.81
C ALA A 16 -23.89 -13.57 -9.48
N ALA A 17 -23.74 -12.95 -10.66
CA ALA A 17 -22.56 -12.92 -11.53
C ALA A 17 -21.28 -13.54 -10.95
N GLU A 18 -21.04 -14.82 -11.24
CA GLU A 18 -19.72 -15.41 -11.12
C GLU A 18 -18.83 -14.76 -12.19
N GLU A 19 -17.89 -13.90 -11.77
CA GLU A 19 -16.81 -13.42 -12.64
C GLU A 19 -16.17 -14.67 -13.27
N SER A 20 -16.17 -14.77 -14.60
CA SER A 20 -15.76 -16.02 -15.25
C SER A 20 -14.31 -16.32 -14.88
N VAL A 21 -13.98 -17.60 -14.68
CA VAL A 21 -12.60 -18.00 -14.35
C VAL A 21 -11.61 -17.48 -15.39
N ILE A 22 -12.05 -17.40 -16.66
CA ILE A 22 -11.26 -16.84 -17.76
C ILE A 22 -11.09 -15.33 -17.58
N ASP A 23 -12.14 -14.56 -17.28
CA ASP A 23 -12.02 -13.12 -17.00
C ASP A 23 -11.13 -12.86 -15.77
N PHE A 24 -11.22 -13.70 -14.74
CA PHE A 24 -10.38 -13.63 -13.56
C PHE A 24 -8.89 -13.82 -13.92
N PHE A 25 -8.58 -14.80 -14.76
CA PHE A 25 -7.21 -15.06 -15.18
C PHE A 25 -6.72 -14.06 -16.22
N GLU A 26 -7.50 -13.66 -17.21
CA GLU A 26 -7.10 -12.65 -18.20
C GLU A 26 -6.83 -11.30 -17.56
N LYS A 27 -7.67 -10.86 -16.62
CA LYS A 27 -7.47 -9.62 -15.85
C LYS A 27 -6.22 -9.66 -14.96
N ARG A 28 -5.84 -10.85 -14.48
CA ARG A 28 -4.60 -11.04 -13.68
C ARG A 28 -3.37 -11.36 -14.52
N LEU A 29 -3.52 -11.88 -15.72
CA LEU A 29 -2.43 -12.14 -16.68
C LEU A 29 -2.14 -10.91 -17.55
N SER A 30 -3.10 -9.98 -17.66
CA SER A 30 -2.92 -8.65 -18.25
C SER A 30 -2.31 -7.65 -17.28
N LEU A 31 -1.78 -8.09 -16.13
CA LEU A 31 -1.00 -7.25 -15.23
C LEU A 31 0.33 -6.94 -15.91
N GLN A 32 0.27 -6.02 -16.86
CA GLN A 32 1.47 -5.40 -17.40
C GLN A 32 2.19 -4.75 -16.22
N PRO A 33 3.51 -4.97 -16.12
CA PRO A 33 4.28 -4.22 -15.15
C PRO A 33 4.03 -2.72 -15.38
N PRO A 34 4.02 -1.92 -14.31
CA PRO A 34 3.83 -0.48 -14.42
C PRO A 34 4.83 0.09 -15.42
N THR A 35 4.38 1.07 -16.17
CA THR A 35 5.29 1.88 -16.99
C THR A 35 6.23 2.67 -16.07
N GLU A 36 7.43 3.01 -16.56
CA GLU A 36 8.35 3.89 -15.81
C GLU A 36 7.70 5.22 -15.41
N GLN A 37 6.74 5.69 -16.22
CA GLN A 37 5.97 6.90 -15.94
C GLN A 37 5.00 6.71 -14.76
N GLU A 38 4.31 5.57 -14.68
CA GLU A 38 3.46 5.23 -13.53
C GLU A 38 4.28 5.07 -12.26
N GLU A 39 5.44 4.40 -12.35
CA GLU A 39 6.38 4.29 -11.24
C GLU A 39 6.82 5.67 -10.72
N LEU A 40 7.17 6.57 -11.64
CA LEU A 40 7.54 7.94 -11.30
C LEU A 40 6.39 8.69 -10.62
N ALA A 41 5.16 8.55 -11.12
CA ALA A 41 3.98 9.19 -10.56
C ALA A 41 3.69 8.71 -9.13
N VAL A 42 3.86 7.41 -8.85
CA VAL A 42 3.71 6.87 -7.50
C VAL A 42 4.81 7.39 -6.57
N VAL A 43 6.07 7.37 -7.01
CA VAL A 43 7.18 7.91 -6.21
C VAL A 43 6.94 9.37 -5.86
N GLN A 44 6.44 10.18 -6.81
CA GLN A 44 6.06 11.56 -6.57
C GLN A 44 4.93 11.69 -5.55
N ALA A 45 3.90 10.85 -5.62
CA ALA A 45 2.80 10.89 -4.65
C ALA A 45 3.29 10.60 -3.22
N ILE A 46 4.20 9.63 -3.05
CA ILE A 46 4.78 9.32 -1.73
C ILE A 46 5.70 10.45 -1.25
N GLN A 47 6.51 11.01 -2.15
CA GLN A 47 7.36 12.16 -1.86
C GLN A 47 6.54 13.34 -1.31
N ILE A 48 5.45 13.70 -1.99
CA ILE A 48 4.55 14.79 -1.59
C ILE A 48 3.94 14.52 -0.21
N PHE A 49 3.53 13.27 0.06
CA PHE A 49 3.03 12.88 1.38
C PHE A 49 4.09 13.11 2.47
N LEU A 50 5.31 12.61 2.27
CA LEU A 50 6.40 12.74 3.24
C LEU A 50 6.79 14.21 3.47
N GLU A 51 6.78 15.03 2.42
CA GLU A 51 7.02 16.48 2.52
C GLU A 51 5.95 17.19 3.35
N ARG A 52 4.66 16.88 3.11
CA ARG A 52 3.55 17.42 3.90
C ARG A 52 3.67 17.05 5.37
N ILE A 53 4.05 15.80 5.67
CA ILE A 53 4.38 15.38 7.04
C ILE A 53 5.51 16.26 7.57
N GLN A 54 6.66 16.33 6.89
CA GLN A 54 7.83 17.10 7.36
C GLN A 54 7.50 18.58 7.62
N GLN A 55 6.68 19.20 6.78
CA GLN A 55 6.24 20.59 6.90
C GLN A 55 5.16 20.80 7.96
N ARG A 56 4.78 19.74 8.70
CA ARG A 56 3.70 19.71 9.69
C ARG A 56 2.32 20.05 9.13
N ASN A 57 2.14 19.91 7.81
CA ASN A 57 0.86 20.09 7.14
C ASN A 57 0.05 18.79 7.16
N ILE A 58 -0.40 18.40 8.36
CA ILE A 58 -1.08 17.12 8.60
C ILE A 58 -2.46 17.06 7.94
N ASN A 59 -3.15 18.19 7.81
CA ASN A 59 -4.43 18.24 7.11
C ASN A 59 -4.25 17.83 5.65
N ASP A 60 -3.29 18.43 4.93
CA ASP A 60 -3.08 18.11 3.52
C ASP A 60 -2.48 16.71 3.36
N ALA A 61 -1.63 16.27 4.28
CA ALA A 61 -1.12 14.90 4.28
C ALA A 61 -2.27 13.89 4.31
N TYR A 62 -3.27 14.11 5.17
CA TYR A 62 -4.45 13.26 5.27
C TYR A 62 -5.40 13.47 4.07
N PHE A 63 -5.97 14.65 3.90
CA PHE A 63 -7.09 14.86 2.97
C PHE A 63 -6.68 14.83 1.49
N LEU A 64 -5.45 15.26 1.16
CA LEU A 64 -5.02 15.39 -0.24
C LEU A 64 -4.16 14.22 -0.72
N SER A 65 -3.50 13.49 0.19
CA SER A 65 -2.56 12.41 -0.15
C SER A 65 -3.10 11.01 0.11
N THR A 66 -4.13 10.86 0.95
CA THR A 66 -4.73 9.56 1.26
C THR A 66 -6.03 9.35 0.49
N SER A 67 -6.34 8.09 0.23
CA SER A 67 -7.54 7.67 -0.50
C SER A 67 -8.81 7.85 0.34
N LYS A 68 -9.97 7.86 -0.32
CA LYS A 68 -11.27 7.86 0.37
C LYS A 68 -11.42 6.64 1.29
N GLU A 69 -10.88 5.50 0.90
CA GLU A 69 -10.86 4.24 1.65
C GLU A 69 -10.02 4.38 2.93
N PHE A 70 -8.82 4.96 2.81
CA PHE A 70 -7.97 5.27 3.96
C PHE A 70 -8.73 6.15 4.97
N GLN A 71 -9.36 7.23 4.49
CA GLN A 71 -10.06 8.19 5.34
C GLN A 71 -11.32 7.62 6.01
N LYS A 72 -11.93 6.59 5.40
CA LYS A 72 -13.03 5.82 6.02
C LYS A 72 -12.53 4.87 7.09
N ALA A 73 -11.38 4.22 6.85
CA ALA A 73 -10.83 3.19 7.74
C ALA A 73 -10.07 3.77 8.94
N SER A 74 -9.40 4.91 8.78
CA SER A 74 -8.59 5.55 9.81
C SER A 74 -9.04 6.99 10.01
N SER A 75 -9.42 7.35 11.24
CA SER A 75 -9.84 8.72 11.52
C SER A 75 -8.64 9.69 11.46
N PHE A 76 -8.93 10.96 11.16
CA PHE A 76 -7.92 12.03 11.20
C PHE A 76 -7.14 12.08 12.53
N ASN A 77 -7.81 11.79 13.66
CA ASN A 77 -7.16 11.78 14.97
C ASN A 77 -6.15 10.62 15.09
N TYR A 78 -6.49 9.41 14.62
CA TYR A 78 -5.55 8.29 14.61
C TYR A 78 -4.38 8.55 13.66
N PHE A 79 -4.67 9.10 12.48
CA PHE A 79 -3.62 9.53 11.55
C PHE A 79 -2.67 10.54 12.20
N ARG A 80 -3.19 11.55 12.89
CA ARG A 80 -2.36 12.53 13.59
C ARG A 80 -1.44 11.88 14.62
N LEU A 81 -1.93 10.93 15.43
CA LEU A 81 -1.11 10.20 16.38
C LEU A 81 -0.01 9.39 15.68
N PHE A 82 -0.36 8.70 14.59
CA PHE A 82 0.61 7.99 13.75
C PHE A 82 1.73 8.90 13.24
N THR A 83 1.39 10.11 12.76
CA THR A 83 2.41 11.07 12.25
C THR A 83 3.33 11.60 13.34
N GLN A 84 2.91 11.60 14.61
CA GLN A 84 3.78 11.98 15.73
C GLN A 84 4.92 10.99 15.92
N ASP A 85 4.67 9.69 15.74
CA ASP A 85 5.71 8.66 15.76
C ASP A 85 6.73 8.88 14.63
N LEU A 86 6.25 9.24 13.44
CA LEU A 86 7.13 9.57 12.30
C LEU A 86 8.03 10.79 12.55
N TYR A 87 7.56 11.81 13.27
CA TYR A 87 8.41 12.97 13.62
C TYR A 87 9.60 12.58 14.48
N GLY A 88 9.45 11.58 15.35
CA GLY A 88 10.55 11.05 16.16
C GLY A 88 11.62 10.33 15.34
N LYS A 89 11.32 9.93 14.10
CA LYS A 89 12.15 9.02 13.30
C LYS A 89 13.03 9.69 12.22
N VAL A 90 13.06 11.02 12.15
CA VAL A 90 13.82 11.84 11.15
C VAL A 90 13.71 11.29 9.73
N LEU A 91 12.72 11.79 8.99
CA LEU A 91 12.51 11.44 7.59
C LEU A 91 13.54 12.17 6.72
N THR A 92 14.54 11.47 6.19
CA THR A 92 15.23 11.96 4.99
C THR A 92 14.22 11.92 3.84
N THR A 93 13.73 13.08 3.43
CA THR A 93 12.60 13.14 2.49
C THR A 93 12.99 12.89 1.06
N GLN A 94 14.27 12.93 0.68
CA GLN A 94 14.63 12.69 -0.71
C GLN A 94 14.66 11.20 -1.03
N LEU A 95 13.56 10.71 -1.61
CA LEU A 95 13.51 9.36 -2.15
C LEU A 95 14.49 9.28 -3.34
N THR A 96 15.41 8.33 -3.26
CA THR A 96 16.29 7.99 -4.39
C THR A 96 15.94 6.57 -4.83
N ARG A 97 16.18 6.22 -6.10
CA ARG A 97 15.91 4.87 -6.64
C ARG A 97 16.54 3.76 -5.77
N ASN A 98 17.67 4.04 -5.12
CA ASN A 98 18.38 3.08 -4.25
C ASN A 98 17.66 2.78 -2.92
N ASN A 99 16.65 3.58 -2.56
CA ASN A 99 15.90 3.46 -1.31
C ASN A 99 14.45 2.99 -1.54
N VAL A 100 14.07 2.66 -2.79
CA VAL A 100 12.70 2.29 -3.17
C VAL A 100 12.73 0.90 -3.81
N SER A 101 11.87 0.00 -3.32
CA SER A 101 11.63 -1.31 -3.90
C SER A 101 10.16 -1.45 -4.29
N PHE A 102 9.93 -2.04 -5.45
CA PHE A 102 8.61 -2.24 -6.03
C PHE A 102 8.20 -3.68 -5.79
N THR A 103 7.03 -3.87 -5.22
CA THR A 103 6.48 -5.21 -4.95
C THR A 103 5.02 -5.22 -5.36
N ASN A 104 4.56 -6.18 -6.16
CA ASN A 104 3.16 -6.30 -6.52
C ASN A 104 2.56 -5.04 -7.16
N VAL A 105 3.15 -4.58 -8.26
CA VAL A 105 2.56 -3.47 -9.02
C VAL A 105 1.64 -4.01 -10.10
N VAL A 106 0.43 -3.48 -10.13
CA VAL A 106 -0.63 -3.82 -11.08
C VAL A 106 -1.22 -2.53 -11.64
N LYS A 107 -2.00 -2.62 -12.71
CA LYS A 107 -2.66 -1.43 -13.24
C LYS A 107 -3.52 -0.75 -12.15
N ASP A 108 -3.35 0.57 -11.98
CA ASP A 108 -4.07 1.43 -11.03
C ASP A 108 -3.90 1.06 -9.54
N GLN A 109 -3.08 0.06 -9.18
CA GLN A 109 -2.75 -0.24 -7.77
C GLN A 109 -1.30 -0.66 -7.63
N ALA A 110 -0.67 -0.26 -6.55
CA ALA A 110 0.72 -0.59 -6.36
C ALA A 110 1.12 -0.65 -4.90
N THR A 111 1.90 -1.66 -4.54
CA THR A 111 2.55 -1.73 -3.22
C THR A 111 4.03 -1.32 -3.36
N TYR A 112 4.45 -0.41 -2.50
CA TYR A 112 5.80 0.16 -2.48
C TYR A 112 6.42 -0.05 -1.11
N GLN A 113 7.61 -0.64 -1.10
CA GLN A 113 8.43 -0.73 0.10
C GLN A 113 9.58 0.27 -0.02
N ILE A 114 9.55 1.29 0.83
CA ILE A 114 10.57 2.32 0.88
C ILE A 114 11.41 2.10 2.12
N LEU A 115 12.70 1.86 1.91
CA LEU A 115 13.67 1.88 3.00
C LEU A 115 14.04 3.33 3.28
N LEU A 116 13.56 3.87 4.41
CA LEU A 116 14.02 5.18 4.89
C LEU A 116 15.17 5.00 5.89
N LYS A 117 16.18 5.85 5.78
CA LYS A 117 17.26 5.95 6.76
C LYS A 117 16.90 7.02 7.77
N GLY A 118 16.73 6.64 9.03
CA GLY A 118 16.64 7.59 10.15
C GLY A 118 17.99 8.30 10.42
N SER A 119 17.98 9.28 11.33
CA SER A 119 19.18 10.06 11.73
C SER A 119 20.18 9.27 12.61
N PRO A 120 21.40 9.76 12.87
CA PRO A 120 22.66 9.03 12.68
C PRO A 120 22.98 7.87 13.64
N ALA A 121 22.12 7.50 14.60
CA ALA A 121 22.42 6.51 15.64
C ALA A 121 21.88 5.07 15.38
N HIS A 122 21.60 4.72 14.12
CA HIS A 122 21.42 3.32 13.64
C HIS A 122 20.05 2.64 13.76
N GLN A 123 18.92 3.36 13.72
CA GLN A 123 17.64 2.72 13.43
C GLN A 123 17.26 2.92 11.96
N LYS A 124 17.37 1.83 11.19
CA LYS A 124 16.72 1.73 9.88
C LYS A 124 15.26 1.40 10.13
N PHE A 125 14.35 1.93 9.32
CA PHE A 125 12.98 1.48 9.31
C PHE A 125 12.47 1.46 7.88
N TYR A 126 11.53 0.57 7.61
CA TYR A 126 10.91 0.45 6.31
C TYR A 126 9.50 1.03 6.41
N LEU A 127 9.13 1.84 5.43
CA LEU A 127 7.75 2.21 5.20
C LEU A 127 7.22 1.35 4.06
N GLU A 128 6.09 0.72 4.27
CA GLU A 128 5.32 0.09 3.20
C GLU A 128 4.09 0.95 2.93
N PHE A 129 3.89 1.26 1.66
CA PHE A 129 2.75 2.00 1.15
C PHE A 129 1.97 1.14 0.17
N ASP A 130 0.68 1.01 0.38
CA ASP A 130 -0.23 0.59 -0.67
C ASP A 130 -0.84 1.86 -1.28
N LEU A 131 -0.83 1.97 -2.60
CA LEU A 131 -1.40 3.08 -3.33
C LEU A 131 -2.39 2.59 -4.38
N ALA A 132 -3.38 3.44 -4.67
CA ALA A 132 -4.27 3.26 -5.79
C ALA A 132 -4.42 4.56 -6.56
N ASN A 133 -4.60 4.45 -7.87
CA ASN A 133 -4.98 5.56 -8.72
C ASN A 133 -6.47 5.86 -8.53
N GLN A 134 -6.79 7.07 -8.08
CA GLN A 134 -8.15 7.56 -7.93
C GLN A 134 -8.33 8.75 -8.87
N GLU A 135 -9.08 8.55 -9.95
CA GLU A 135 -9.43 9.62 -10.91
C GLU A 135 -8.19 10.30 -11.53
N GLY A 136 -7.09 9.55 -11.72
CA GLY A 136 -5.83 10.05 -12.28
C GLY A 136 -4.77 10.38 -11.22
N ASP A 137 -5.14 10.47 -9.95
CA ASP A 137 -4.23 10.78 -8.84
C ASP A 137 -3.87 9.53 -8.04
N TRP A 138 -2.58 9.28 -7.84
CA TRP A 138 -2.13 8.25 -6.90
C TRP A 138 -2.36 8.69 -5.45
N LYS A 139 -3.11 7.89 -4.70
CA LYS A 139 -3.43 8.12 -3.28
C LYS A 139 -2.99 6.95 -2.42
N ILE A 140 -2.59 7.24 -1.19
CA ILE A 140 -2.19 6.24 -0.20
C ILE A 140 -3.43 5.54 0.35
N MET A 141 -3.49 4.23 0.20
CA MET A 141 -4.52 3.34 0.76
C MET A 141 -4.13 2.75 2.11
N HIS A 142 -2.86 2.39 2.27
CA HIS A 142 -2.32 1.92 3.54
C HIS A 142 -0.89 2.40 3.73
N ILE A 143 -0.50 2.57 4.98
CA ILE A 143 0.88 2.80 5.37
C ILE A 143 1.23 1.96 6.59
N LYS A 144 2.40 1.34 6.57
CA LYS A 144 2.95 0.58 7.70
C LYS A 144 4.39 0.99 7.95
N ILE A 145 4.79 0.97 9.22
CA ILE A 145 6.17 1.20 9.65
C ILE A 145 6.70 -0.12 10.20
N TYR A 146 7.85 -0.57 9.69
CA TYR A 146 8.58 -1.71 10.22
C TYR A 146 9.92 -1.23 10.79
N GLU A 147 10.13 -1.42 12.09
CA GLU A 147 11.41 -1.11 12.72
C GLU A 147 12.44 -2.19 12.34
N SER A 148 13.62 -1.77 11.90
CA SER A 148 14.76 -2.67 11.69
C SER A 148 15.71 -2.52 12.86
N TYR A 149 15.66 -3.47 13.78
CA TYR A 149 16.65 -3.56 14.85
C TYR A 149 17.98 -4.03 14.23
N SER A 150 19.03 -3.22 14.37
CA SER A 150 20.39 -3.66 14.08
C SER A 150 20.72 -4.80 15.04
N SER A 151 20.86 -6.02 14.55
CA SER A 151 21.32 -7.17 15.34
C SER A 151 22.79 -6.98 15.71
N ASN A 152 23.07 -6.21 16.75
CA ASN A 152 24.35 -6.30 17.47
C ASN A 152 24.33 -7.56 18.32
N SER A 153 24.31 -8.73 17.67
CA SER A 153 24.67 -9.99 18.30
C SER A 153 26.20 -10.06 18.36
N SER A 154 26.74 -9.53 19.46
CA SER A 154 27.90 -10.05 20.19
C SER A 154 28.98 -10.76 19.35
N GLN A 155 29.95 -10.01 18.83
CA GLN A 155 31.33 -10.51 18.82
C GLN A 155 31.94 -10.20 20.20
N GLN A 156 31.58 -11.02 21.18
CA GLN A 156 32.41 -11.22 22.37
C GLN A 156 33.49 -12.23 21.96
N SER A 157 34.71 -11.72 21.77
CA SER A 157 35.93 -12.53 21.65
C SER A 157 36.54 -12.69 23.03
#